data_AF-A0A2D4EPP3-F1
#
_entry.id   AF-A0A2D4EPP3-F1
#
_cell.length_a   1.000
_cell.length_b   1.000
_cell.length_c   1.000
_cell.angle_alpha   90.00
_cell.angle_beta   90.00
_cell.angle_gamma   90.00
#
_symmetry.space_group_name_H-M   'P 1'
#
loop_
_entity.id
_entity.type
_entity.pdbx_description
1 polymer ?
#
loop_
_entity_poly.entity_id
_entity_poly.type
_entity_poly.pdbx_seq_one_letter_code
_entity_poly.pdbx_strand_id
1 'polypeptide(L)'
;YMMDTVISLLTGLSDSQVRAFRHTSTLAAMKLMTALVNVALNLSIHQDNTQRQYEAERNKMIGKRANERLELLLQKRKELQENQDEIENMMNSIFKGIFVHRYRDAIAEIRAVCIEEIGVWMKMYSDAFLNDSYLKYVGWTLHDRQGEVRLKCLKALQSLYTNR
;
A
#
# COMPACT_ATOMS: atom_id res chain seq x y z
N TYR A 1 15.59 -8.53 5.77
CA TYR A 1 15.71 -9.89 6.36
C TYR A 1 14.39 -10.44 6.91
N MET A 2 13.78 -9.83 7.95
CA MET A 2 12.50 -10.34 8.49
C MET A 2 11.37 -10.25 7.46
N MET A 3 11.14 -9.06 6.90
CA MET A 3 10.05 -8.84 5.94
C MET A 3 10.21 -9.64 4.66
N ASP A 4 11.43 -9.79 4.14
CA ASP A 4 11.69 -10.63 2.96
C ASP A 4 11.31 -12.09 3.22
N THR A 5 11.63 -12.62 4.39
CA THR A 5 11.28 -14.00 4.78
C THR A 5 9.77 -14.17 4.88
N VAL A 6 9.08 -13.22 5.53
CA VAL A 6 7.62 -13.26 5.67
C VAL A 6 6.95 -13.15 4.30
N ILE A 7 7.33 -12.19 3.47
CA ILE A 7 6.74 -11.99 2.14
C ILE A 7 7.00 -13.20 1.25
N SER A 8 8.22 -13.77 1.28
CA SER A 8 8.56 -14.96 0.50
C SER A 8 7.72 -16.18 0.93
N LEU A 9 7.58 -16.39 2.24
CA LEU A 9 6.75 -17.46 2.78
C LEU A 9 5.28 -17.31 2.38
N LEU A 10 4.71 -16.11 2.56
CA LEU A 10 3.32 -15.83 2.20
C LEU A 10 3.08 -15.98 0.70
N THR A 11 4.05 -15.56 -0.13
CA THR A 11 3.98 -15.72 -1.59
C THR A 11 3.92 -17.20 -1.97
N GLY A 12 4.84 -18.03 -1.44
CA GLY A 12 4.85 -19.47 -1.70
C GLY A 12 3.59 -20.19 -1.22
N LEU A 13 3.10 -19.86 -0.04
CA LEU A 13 1.84 -20.44 0.49
C LEU A 13 0.62 -20.01 -0.33
N SER A 14 0.61 -18.78 -0.87
CA SER A 14 -0.49 -18.26 -1.67
C SER A 14 -0.63 -18.94 -3.04
N ASP A 15 0.44 -19.59 -3.51
CA ASP A 15 0.46 -20.33 -4.77
C ASP A 15 0.21 -21.84 -4.60
N SER A 16 0.11 -22.34 -3.37
CA SER A 16 -0.13 -23.76 -3.08
C SER A 16 -1.44 -24.27 -3.71
N GLN A 17 -1.54 -25.54 -4.10
CA GLN A 17 -2.83 -26.13 -4.49
C GLN A 17 -3.75 -26.41 -3.28
N VAL A 18 -3.22 -26.35 -2.06
CA VAL A 18 -3.99 -26.52 -0.83
C VAL A 18 -4.77 -25.25 -0.52
N ARG A 19 -6.11 -25.31 -0.58
CA ARG A 19 -7.00 -24.16 -0.32
C ARG A 19 -6.70 -23.46 1.00
N ALA A 20 -6.48 -24.22 2.07
CA ALA A 20 -6.23 -23.67 3.40
C ALA A 20 -4.97 -22.79 3.45
N PHE A 21 -3.89 -23.20 2.80
CA PHE A 21 -2.69 -22.36 2.70
C PHE A 21 -2.95 -21.12 1.86
N ARG A 22 -3.56 -21.26 0.69
CA ARG A 22 -3.83 -20.10 -0.17
C ARG A 22 -4.70 -19.07 0.50
N HIS A 23 -5.82 -19.49 1.09
CA HIS A 23 -6.77 -18.60 1.73
C HIS A 23 -6.12 -17.84 2.89
N THR A 24 -5.51 -18.56 3.83
CA THR A 24 -4.89 -17.97 5.02
C THR A 24 -3.72 -17.05 4.66
N SER A 25 -2.82 -17.49 3.77
CA SER A 25 -1.68 -16.67 3.36
C SER A 25 -2.09 -15.44 2.57
N THR A 26 -3.13 -15.53 1.73
CA THR A 26 -3.66 -14.37 1.01
C THR A 26 -4.24 -13.36 2.00
N LEU A 27 -5.06 -13.80 2.95
CA LEU A 27 -5.61 -12.91 3.97
C LEU A 27 -4.49 -12.22 4.77
N ALA A 28 -3.49 -12.98 5.21
CA ALA A 28 -2.33 -12.44 5.92
C ALA A 28 -1.57 -11.41 5.07
N ALA A 29 -1.32 -11.72 3.80
CA ALA A 29 -0.64 -10.83 2.87
C ALA A 29 -1.42 -9.54 2.59
N MET A 30 -2.75 -9.61 2.45
CA MET A 30 -3.55 -8.42 2.22
C MET A 30 -3.56 -7.51 3.46
N LYS A 31 -3.66 -8.08 4.67
CA LYS A 31 -3.55 -7.29 5.91
C LYS A 31 -2.16 -6.73 6.12
N LEU A 32 -1.12 -7.47 5.75
CA LEU A 32 0.26 -6.98 5.76
C LEU A 32 0.44 -5.79 4.80
N MET A 33 -0.09 -5.89 3.58
CA MET A 33 -0.10 -4.80 2.61
C MET A 33 -0.79 -3.54 3.19
N THR A 34 -1.95 -3.70 3.82
CA THR A 34 -2.65 -2.57 4.49
C THR A 34 -1.80 -1.91 5.57
N ALA A 35 -1.03 -2.70 6.34
CA ALA A 35 -0.10 -2.14 7.31
C ALA A 35 1.06 -1.38 6.64
N LEU A 36 1.61 -1.89 5.54
CA LEU A 36 2.65 -1.20 4.77
C LEU A 36 2.15 0.11 4.14
N VAL A 37 0.90 0.13 3.64
CA VAL A 37 0.26 1.36 3.14
C VAL A 37 0.17 2.43 4.23
N ASN A 38 -0.18 2.06 5.47
CA ASN A 38 -0.15 2.98 6.61
C ASN A 38 1.27 3.52 6.90
N VAL A 39 2.28 2.65 6.84
CA VAL A 39 3.68 3.07 7.04
C VAL A 39 4.12 4.04 5.94
N ALA A 40 3.80 3.74 4.68
CA ALA A 40 4.11 4.61 3.53
C ALA A 40 3.42 5.99 3.65
N LEU A 41 2.15 6.01 4.06
CA LEU A 41 1.44 7.28 4.31
C LEU A 41 2.12 8.11 5.40
N ASN A 42 2.51 7.48 6.51
CA ASN A 42 3.23 8.16 7.59
C ASN A 42 4.59 8.70 7.12
N LEU A 43 5.34 7.92 6.33
CA LEU A 43 6.61 8.36 5.75
C LEU A 43 6.42 9.58 4.84
N SER A 44 5.41 9.58 3.98
CA SER A 44 5.07 10.72 3.12
C SER A 44 4.74 11.98 3.93
N ILE A 45 3.92 11.86 4.98
CA ILE A 45 3.63 12.97 5.89
C ILE A 45 4.92 13.48 6.56
N HIS A 46 5.83 12.59 6.96
CA HIS A 46 7.12 12.98 7.55
C HIS A 46 8.06 13.64 6.54
N GLN A 47 8.05 13.22 5.28
CA GLN A 47 8.80 13.86 4.20
C GLN A 47 8.31 15.30 3.99
N ASP A 48 7.00 15.52 3.89
CA ASP A 48 6.41 16.86 3.71
C ASP A 48 6.70 17.78 4.90
N ASN A 49 6.62 17.26 6.11
CA ASN A 49 6.98 18.01 7.32
C ASN A 49 8.47 18.41 7.31
N THR A 50 9.35 17.47 6.95
CA THR A 50 10.79 17.71 6.89
C THR A 50 11.15 18.70 5.77
N GLN A 51 10.46 18.63 4.63
CA GLN A 51 10.60 19.58 3.52
C GLN A 51 10.20 21.00 3.93
N ARG A 52 9.06 21.16 4.61
CA ARG A 52 8.63 22.47 5.13
C ARG A 52 9.61 23.02 6.17
N GLN A 53 10.15 22.18 7.04
CA GLN A 53 11.18 22.59 8.01
C GLN A 53 12.47 23.03 7.32
N TYR A 54 12.89 22.32 6.28
CA TYR A 54 14.07 22.66 5.48
C TYR A 54 13.90 24.03 4.80
N GLU A 55 12.76 24.25 4.14
CA GLU A 55 12.45 25.53 3.49
C GLU A 55 12.38 26.69 4.49
N ALA A 56 11.74 26.48 5.64
CA ALA A 56 11.66 27.49 6.69
C ALA A 56 13.05 27.88 7.23
N GLU A 57 13.95 26.92 7.44
CA GLU A 57 15.32 27.19 7.86
C GLU A 57 16.14 27.86 6.75
N ARG A 58 15.97 27.43 5.50
CA ARG A 58 16.67 27.97 4.33
C ARG A 58 16.30 29.44 4.09
N ASN A 59 15.04 29.79 4.27
CA ASN A 59 14.51 31.13 4.03
C ASN A 59 14.84 32.15 5.13
N LYS A 60 15.48 31.73 6.24
CA LYS A 60 15.99 32.66 7.23
C LYS A 60 17.08 33.57 6.65
N MET A 61 17.17 34.78 7.18
CA MET A 61 18.27 35.71 6.91
C MET A 61 19.62 35.02 7.15
N ILE A 62 20.62 35.33 6.32
CA ILE A 62 21.92 34.65 6.29
C ILE A 62 22.58 34.59 7.69
N GLY A 63 22.50 35.66 8.48
CA GLY A 63 23.06 35.69 9.85
C GLY A 63 22.28 34.92 10.91
N LYS A 64 21.07 34.45 10.62
CA LYS A 64 20.20 33.66 11.52
C LYS A 64 19.99 32.22 11.04
N ARG A 65 20.55 31.87 9.88
CA ARG A 65 20.45 30.56 9.25
C ARG A 65 21.44 29.60 9.90
N ALA A 66 20.95 28.46 10.39
CA ALA A 66 21.79 27.40 10.90
C ALA A 66 22.14 26.40 9.77
N ASN A 67 23.35 26.50 9.21
CA ASN A 67 23.78 25.63 8.10
C ASN A 67 23.87 24.16 8.51
N GLU A 68 24.34 23.86 9.73
CA GLU A 68 24.38 22.48 10.27
C GLU A 68 22.96 21.87 10.34
N ARG A 69 21.97 22.67 10.74
CA ARG A 69 20.57 22.22 10.76
C ARG A 69 20.04 21.93 9.35
N LEU A 70 20.44 22.70 8.35
CA LEU A 70 20.06 22.43 6.96
C LEU A 70 20.64 21.11 6.46
N GLU A 71 21.90 20.82 6.78
CA GLU A 71 22.56 19.55 6.43
C GLU A 71 21.87 18.36 7.10
N LEU A 72 21.55 18.46 8.39
CA LEU A 72 20.80 17.42 9.11
C LEU A 72 19.41 17.17 8.49
N LEU A 73 18.70 18.23 8.10
CA LEU A 73 17.39 18.11 7.45
C LEU A 73 17.50 17.48 6.05
N LEU A 74 18.55 17.79 5.29
CA LEU A 74 18.82 17.13 4.00
C LEU A 74 19.13 15.65 4.17
N GLN A 75 19.97 15.29 5.13
CA GLN A 75 20.31 13.91 5.42
C GLN A 75 19.07 13.12 5.85
N LYS A 76 18.25 13.68 6.76
CA LYS A 76 17.00 13.08 7.18
C LYS A 76 16.01 12.89 6.03
N ARG A 77 15.92 13.85 5.10
CA ARG A 77 15.06 13.72 3.92
C ARG A 77 15.53 12.58 3.02
N LYS A 78 16.85 12.40 2.86
CA LYS A 78 17.42 11.28 2.10
C LYS A 78 17.07 9.94 2.76
N GLU A 79 17.25 9.81 4.06
CA GLU A 79 16.88 8.60 4.82
C GLU A 79 15.39 8.28 4.70
N LEU A 80 14.51 9.29 4.81
CA LEU A 80 13.07 9.09 4.63
C LEU A 80 12.71 8.64 3.21
N GLN A 81 13.47 9.07 2.19
CA GLN A 81 13.27 8.60 0.81
C GLN A 81 13.72 7.14 0.65
N GLU A 82 14.89 6.78 1.18
CA GLU A 82 15.38 5.40 1.15
C GLU A 82 14.40 4.43 1.84
N ASN A 83 13.84 4.84 2.99
CA ASN A 83 12.81 4.07 3.68
C ASN A 83 11.52 3.95 2.87
N GLN A 84 11.11 5.01 2.17
CA GLN A 84 9.93 4.98 1.30
C GLN A 84 10.13 3.98 0.15
N ASP A 85 11.27 4.02 -0.52
CA ASP A 85 11.61 3.12 -1.62
C ASP A 85 11.61 1.65 -1.14
N GLU A 86 12.12 1.37 0.06
CA GLU A 86 12.11 0.03 0.64
C GLU A 86 10.67 -0.47 0.90
N ILE A 87 9.81 0.36 1.49
CA ILE A 87 8.41 0.00 1.74
C ILE A 87 7.65 -0.21 0.42
N GLU A 88 7.88 0.64 -0.59
CA GLU A 88 7.30 0.48 -1.92
C GLU A 88 7.73 -0.82 -2.60
N ASN A 89 8.98 -1.24 -2.43
CA ASN A 89 9.47 -2.53 -2.93
C ASN A 89 8.77 -3.72 -2.26
N MET A 90 8.55 -3.66 -0.95
CA MET A 90 7.78 -4.67 -0.22
C MET A 90 6.32 -4.72 -0.69
N MET A 91 5.68 -3.56 -0.82
CA MET A 91 4.31 -3.46 -1.34
C MET A 91 4.19 -4.02 -2.76
N ASN A 92 5.13 -3.65 -3.64
CA ASN A 92 5.19 -4.15 -5.01
C ASN A 92 5.36 -5.68 -5.07
N SER A 93 6.15 -6.25 -4.16
CA SER A 93 6.36 -7.70 -4.06
C SER A 93 5.07 -8.42 -3.67
N ILE A 94 4.33 -7.91 -2.67
CA ILE A 94 3.03 -8.47 -2.29
C ILE A 94 2.01 -8.30 -3.42
N PHE A 95 1.98 -7.14 -4.07
CA PHE A 95 1.01 -6.86 -5.12
C PHE A 95 1.22 -7.78 -6.33
N LYS A 96 2.45 -7.81 -6.87
CA LYS A 96 2.79 -8.60 -8.05
C LYS A 96 2.90 -10.09 -7.76
N GLY A 97 3.35 -10.48 -6.57
CA GLY A 97 3.51 -11.89 -6.19
C GLY A 97 2.21 -12.56 -5.73
N ILE A 98 1.29 -11.80 -5.13
CA ILE A 98 0.10 -12.37 -4.48
C ILE A 98 -1.18 -11.76 -5.06
N PHE A 99 -1.38 -10.45 -4.93
CA PHE A 99 -2.66 -9.82 -5.28
C PHE A 99 -3.09 -10.10 -6.73
N VAL A 100 -2.21 -9.86 -7.72
CA VAL A 100 -2.53 -10.04 -9.15
C VAL A 100 -2.86 -11.48 -9.54
N HIS A 101 -2.50 -12.45 -8.70
CA HIS A 101 -2.84 -13.86 -8.88
C HIS A 101 -4.13 -14.22 -8.13
N ARG A 102 -4.32 -13.67 -6.92
CA ARG A 102 -5.39 -14.07 -6.00
C ARG A 102 -6.71 -13.31 -6.15
N TYR A 103 -6.70 -12.08 -6.68
CA TYR A 103 -7.96 -11.35 -6.97
C TYR A 103 -8.88 -12.10 -7.96
N ARG A 104 -8.31 -13.07 -8.70
CA ARG A 104 -8.96 -13.94 -9.70
C ARG A 104 -8.87 -15.43 -9.34
N ASP A 105 -8.65 -15.76 -8.06
CA ASP A 105 -8.63 -17.15 -7.57
C ASP A 105 -9.95 -17.88 -7.90
N ALA A 106 -9.91 -19.21 -8.05
CA ALA A 106 -11.11 -20.02 -8.23
C ALA A 106 -12.09 -19.89 -7.04
N ILE A 107 -11.56 -19.69 -5.82
CA ILE A 107 -12.34 -19.54 -4.59
C ILE A 107 -12.82 -18.09 -4.43
N ALA A 108 -14.14 -17.91 -4.38
CA ALA A 108 -14.77 -16.58 -4.34
C ALA A 108 -14.41 -15.77 -3.09
N GLU A 109 -14.33 -16.42 -1.95
CA GLU A 109 -13.92 -15.82 -0.68
C GLU A 109 -12.52 -15.18 -0.76
N ILE A 110 -11.57 -15.82 -1.45
CA ILE A 110 -10.22 -15.28 -1.65
C ILE A 110 -10.28 -14.02 -2.53
N ARG A 111 -11.06 -14.06 -3.62
CA ARG A 111 -11.27 -12.88 -4.48
C ARG A 111 -11.89 -11.73 -3.70
N ALA A 112 -12.91 -12.01 -2.88
CA ALA A 112 -13.58 -11.03 -2.04
C ALA A 112 -12.60 -10.34 -1.06
N VAL A 113 -11.71 -11.10 -0.42
CA VAL A 113 -10.66 -10.56 0.46
C VAL A 113 -9.73 -9.60 -0.28
N CYS A 114 -9.24 -9.99 -1.46
CA CYS A 114 -8.40 -9.10 -2.27
C CYS A 114 -9.11 -7.79 -2.64
N ILE A 115 -10.36 -7.88 -3.11
CA ILE A 115 -11.12 -6.70 -3.56
C ILE A 115 -11.49 -5.77 -2.40
N GLU A 116 -11.78 -6.33 -1.22
CA GLU A 116 -12.00 -5.52 -0.03
C GLU A 116 -10.76 -4.70 0.31
N GLU A 117 -9.59 -5.34 0.33
CA GLU A 117 -8.36 -4.69 0.79
C GLU A 117 -7.80 -3.69 -0.22
N ILE A 118 -7.92 -3.92 -1.53
CA ILE A 118 -7.54 -2.89 -2.51
C ILE A 118 -8.41 -1.63 -2.38
N GLY A 119 -9.70 -1.78 -2.05
CA GLY A 119 -10.59 -0.66 -1.73
C GLY A 119 -10.13 0.11 -0.49
N VAL A 120 -9.65 -0.61 0.54
CA VAL A 120 -9.08 -0.03 1.75
C VAL A 120 -7.82 0.77 1.42
N TRP A 121 -6.90 0.25 0.60
CA TRP A 121 -5.67 0.97 0.21
C TRP A 121 -5.97 2.26 -0.54
N MET A 122 -6.89 2.20 -1.52
CA MET A 122 -7.34 3.38 -2.28
C MET A 122 -7.95 4.46 -1.39
N LYS A 123 -8.71 4.06 -0.37
CA LYS A 123 -9.31 5.01 0.57
C LYS A 123 -8.28 5.62 1.52
N MET A 124 -7.37 4.80 2.02
CA MET A 124 -6.40 5.21 3.04
C MET A 124 -5.29 6.10 2.47
N TYR A 125 -4.80 5.78 1.27
CA TYR A 125 -3.71 6.52 0.65
C TYR A 125 -4.03 6.78 -0.84
N SER A 126 -5.02 7.65 -1.06
CA SER A 126 -5.57 7.95 -2.38
C SER A 126 -4.53 8.45 -3.36
N ASP A 127 -3.60 9.30 -2.91
CA ASP A 127 -2.59 9.90 -3.80
C ASP A 127 -1.70 8.85 -4.47
N ALA A 128 -1.47 7.72 -3.80
CA ALA A 128 -0.68 6.60 -4.33
C ALA A 128 -1.53 5.52 -5.02
N PHE A 129 -2.71 5.19 -4.48
CA PHE A 129 -3.48 4.01 -4.89
C PHE A 129 -4.74 4.31 -5.70
N LEU A 130 -5.32 5.51 -5.60
CA LEU A 130 -6.55 5.85 -6.32
C LEU A 130 -6.24 6.33 -7.74
N ASN A 131 -5.87 5.37 -8.60
CA ASN A 131 -5.62 5.60 -10.02
C ASN A 131 -6.03 4.38 -10.86
N ASP A 132 -6.06 4.54 -12.18
CA ASP A 132 -6.54 3.53 -13.12
C ASP A 132 -5.77 2.20 -13.04
N SER A 133 -4.50 2.24 -12.62
CA SER A 133 -3.67 1.03 -12.49
C SER A 133 -4.20 0.08 -11.42
N TYR A 134 -4.86 0.61 -10.38
CA TYR A 134 -5.47 -0.17 -9.30
C TYR A 134 -6.99 -0.30 -9.46
N LEU A 135 -7.68 0.76 -9.88
CA LEU A 135 -9.14 0.77 -10.07
C LEU A 135 -9.62 -0.27 -11.07
N LYS A 136 -8.81 -0.59 -12.10
CA LYS A 136 -9.16 -1.63 -13.09
C LYS A 136 -9.48 -2.99 -12.46
N TYR A 137 -8.84 -3.35 -11.35
CA TYR A 137 -9.10 -4.63 -10.67
C TYR A 137 -10.50 -4.65 -10.07
N VAL A 138 -10.93 -3.56 -9.45
CA VAL A 138 -12.32 -3.42 -8.97
C VAL A 138 -13.28 -3.41 -10.16
N GLY A 139 -12.96 -2.66 -11.23
CA GLY A 139 -13.77 -2.56 -12.44
C GLY A 139 -14.01 -3.90 -13.14
N TRP A 140 -12.97 -4.71 -13.32
CA TRP A 140 -13.10 -6.07 -13.87
C TRP A 140 -13.93 -6.97 -12.95
N THR A 141 -13.68 -6.90 -11.64
CA THR A 141 -14.32 -7.78 -10.67
C THR A 141 -15.77 -7.41 -10.34
N LEU A 142 -16.27 -6.25 -10.77
CA LEU A 142 -17.72 -5.95 -10.79
C LEU A 142 -18.53 -6.99 -11.60
N HIS A 143 -17.88 -7.65 -12.57
CA HIS A 143 -18.50 -8.67 -13.42
C HIS A 143 -18.33 -10.10 -12.87
N ASP A 144 -17.87 -10.26 -11.61
CA ASP A 144 -17.72 -11.57 -10.99
C ASP A 144 -19.05 -12.33 -10.96
N ARG A 145 -19.01 -13.65 -11.11
CA ARG A 145 -20.21 -14.51 -11.07
C ARG A 145 -20.84 -14.56 -9.69
N GLN A 146 -20.04 -14.42 -8.63
CA GLN A 146 -20.47 -14.55 -7.25
C GLN A 146 -20.90 -13.20 -6.67
N GLY A 147 -22.11 -13.17 -6.08
CA GLY A 147 -22.70 -11.95 -5.53
C GLY A 147 -21.88 -11.34 -4.39
N GLU A 148 -21.24 -12.17 -3.56
CA GLU A 148 -20.39 -11.72 -2.45
C GLU A 148 -19.19 -10.89 -2.93
N VAL A 149 -18.60 -11.25 -4.08
CA VAL A 149 -17.44 -10.57 -4.65
C VAL A 149 -17.88 -9.22 -5.25
N ARG A 150 -19.00 -9.21 -5.99
CA ARG A 150 -19.58 -7.97 -6.51
C ARG A 150 -19.96 -7.01 -5.39
N LEU A 151 -20.46 -7.52 -4.26
CA LEU A 151 -20.78 -6.70 -3.09
C LEU A 151 -19.52 -6.02 -2.52
N LYS A 152 -18.37 -6.70 -2.46
CA LYS A 152 -17.11 -6.07 -2.03
C LYS A 152 -16.66 -4.97 -3.00
N CYS A 153 -16.83 -5.15 -4.31
CA CYS A 153 -16.54 -4.11 -5.30
C CYS A 153 -17.38 -2.85 -5.05
N LEU A 154 -18.70 -3.01 -4.87
CA LEU A 154 -19.60 -1.89 -4.62
C LEU A 154 -19.27 -1.16 -3.32
N LYS A 155 -18.99 -1.90 -2.24
CA LYS A 155 -18.57 -1.31 -0.95
C LYS A 155 -17.26 -0.55 -1.06
N ALA A 156 -16.28 -1.10 -1.77
CA ALA A 156 -15.01 -0.43 -2.03
C ALA A 156 -15.26 0.92 -2.74
N LEU A 157 -16.00 0.92 -3.84
CA LEU A 157 -16.33 2.14 -4.60
C LEU A 157 -17.15 3.13 -3.76
N GLN A 158 -18.19 2.68 -3.06
CA GLN A 158 -18.99 3.52 -2.17
C GLN A 158 -18.09 4.27 -1.18
N SER A 159 -17.14 3.59 -0.57
CA SER A 159 -16.24 4.19 0.42
C SER A 159 -15.38 5.34 -0.15
N LEU A 160 -15.07 5.28 -1.46
CA LEU A 160 -14.33 6.32 -2.18
C LEU A 160 -15.20 7.52 -2.53
N TYR A 161 -16.47 7.29 -2.91
CA TYR A 161 -17.42 8.38 -3.20
C TYR A 161 -17.96 9.09 -1.95
N THR A 162 -18.04 8.39 -0.82
CA THR A 162 -18.45 8.98 0.47
C THR A 162 -17.34 9.79 1.13
N ASN A 163 -16.11 9.72 0.60
CA ASN A 163 -14.99 10.52 1.06
C ASN A 163 -15.11 11.94 0.46
N ARG A 164 -16.10 12.70 0.95
CA ARG A 164 -16.26 14.13 0.70
C ARG A 164 -15.64 14.92 1.83
#